data_AF-A0A943QGL7-F1
#
_entry.id   AF-A0A943QGL7-F1
#
_cell.length_a   1.000
_cell.length_b   1.000
_cell.length_c   1.000
_cell.angle_alpha   90.00
_cell.angle_beta   90.00
_cell.angle_gamma   90.00
#
_symmetry.space_group_name_H-M   'P 1'
#
loop_
_entity.id
_entity.type
_entity.pdbx_description
1 polymer ?
#
loop_
_entity_poly.entity_id
_entity_poly.type
_entity_poly.pdbx_seq_one_letter_code
_entity_poly.pdbx_strand_id
1 'polypeptide(L)'
;MKFENNNKEVIKKITKGSLKKNKIRNVFAIIAIVLTTFMISSVFSIGISFAKNYKTMNLRLQGTTSTVALANPTDKQIDKIKSLDLLDSMGYEVNVGKVALDSLTNNRTSISVKYSDKENFEKQLTPCISDIKGNYPEKENEIMASKKALEFLGKSDAKIGDKIEAPVNINGE
;
A
#
# COMPACT_ATOMS: atom_id res chain seq x y z
N MET A 1 64.95 7.46 -3.89
CA MET A 1 63.96 6.37 -3.76
C MET A 1 63.71 6.13 -2.28
N LYS A 2 62.49 6.37 -1.77
CA LYS A 2 62.16 6.10 -0.37
C LYS A 2 61.82 4.61 -0.27
N PHE A 3 62.67 3.83 0.40
CA PHE A 3 62.40 2.42 0.66
C PHE A 3 61.31 2.32 1.73
N GLU A 4 60.11 1.88 1.36
CA GLU A 4 59.07 1.58 2.33
C GLU A 4 59.43 0.31 3.11
N ASN A 5 59.66 0.46 4.41
CA ASN A 5 59.97 -0.65 5.30
C ASN A 5 58.69 -1.43 5.66
N ASN A 6 58.65 -2.73 5.36
CA ASN A 6 57.49 -3.60 5.61
C ASN A 6 57.40 -4.03 7.09
N ASN A 7 57.08 -3.09 7.96
CA ASN A 7 56.93 -3.33 9.41
C ASN A 7 55.51 -3.73 9.83
N LYS A 8 54.60 -4.01 8.87
CA LYS A 8 53.18 -4.28 9.15
C LYS A 8 52.99 -5.46 10.12
N GLU A 9 53.78 -6.52 9.99
CA GLU A 9 53.69 -7.70 10.86
C GLU A 9 54.13 -7.40 12.31
N VAL A 10 55.20 -6.63 12.48
CA VAL A 10 55.69 -6.22 13.81
C VAL A 10 54.66 -5.32 14.49
N ILE A 11 54.11 -4.35 13.77
CA ILE A 11 53.04 -3.47 14.27
C ILE A 11 51.84 -4.32 14.71
N LYS A 12 51.38 -5.26 13.86
CA LYS A 12 50.24 -6.13 14.17
C LYS A 12 50.46 -7.00 15.42
N LYS A 13 51.68 -7.51 15.62
CA LYS A 13 52.06 -8.30 16.81
C LYS A 13 51.99 -7.47 18.09
N ILE A 14 52.54 -6.25 18.07
CA ILE A 14 52.52 -5.33 19.21
C ILE A 14 51.08 -4.86 19.49
N THR A 15 50.31 -4.51 18.45
CA THR A 15 48.89 -4.11 18.58
C THR A 15 48.05 -5.23 19.20
N LYS A 16 48.19 -6.48 18.73
CA LYS A 16 47.49 -7.64 19.32
C LYS A 16 47.87 -7.86 20.78
N GLY A 17 49.14 -7.72 21.14
CA GLY A 17 49.61 -7.84 22.52
C GLY A 17 49.00 -6.76 23.43
N SER A 18 48.99 -5.51 22.97
CA SER A 18 48.38 -4.37 23.67
C SER A 18 46.87 -4.56 23.86
N LEU A 19 46.16 -4.99 22.82
CA LEU A 19 44.71 -5.24 22.88
C LEU A 19 44.34 -6.41 23.82
N LYS A 20 45.20 -7.45 23.93
CA LYS A 20 44.98 -8.56 24.85
C LYS A 20 45.27 -8.22 26.32
N LYS A 21 46.06 -7.20 26.61
CA LYS A 21 46.39 -6.79 28.00
C LYS A 21 45.23 -6.07 28.67
N ASN A 22 44.54 -5.17 27.96
CA ASN A 22 43.42 -4.38 28.47
C ASN A 22 42.05 -4.93 28.03
N LYS A 23 41.78 -6.22 28.29
CA LYS A 23 40.59 -6.92 27.78
C LYS A 23 39.28 -6.22 28.15
N ILE A 24 39.10 -5.83 29.41
CA ILE A 24 37.84 -5.23 29.91
C ILE A 24 37.53 -3.94 29.14
N ARG A 25 38.50 -3.01 29.08
CA ARG A 25 38.36 -1.74 28.35
C ARG A 25 38.03 -1.95 26.87
N ASN A 26 38.70 -2.91 26.23
CA ASN A 26 38.50 -3.18 24.80
C ASN A 26 37.16 -3.86 24.52
N VAL A 27 36.66 -4.70 25.43
CA VAL A 27 35.30 -5.27 25.34
C VAL A 27 34.25 -4.17 25.46
N PHE A 28 34.37 -3.25 26.42
CA PHE A 28 33.46 -2.10 26.53
C PHE A 28 33.48 -1.24 25.26
N ALA A 29 34.66 -0.98 24.69
CA ALA A 29 34.78 -0.24 23.44
C ALA A 29 34.09 -0.95 22.26
N ILE A 30 34.26 -2.27 22.13
CA ILE A 30 33.60 -3.06 21.07
C ILE A 30 32.07 -3.05 21.26
N ILE A 31 31.59 -3.27 22.49
CA ILE A 31 30.15 -3.24 22.79
C ILE A 31 29.58 -1.86 22.45
N ALA A 32 30.26 -0.77 22.82
CA ALA A 32 29.83 0.58 22.48
C ALA A 32 29.74 0.77 20.96
N ILE A 33 30.74 0.34 20.19
CA ILE A 33 30.73 0.44 18.73
C ILE A 33 29.57 -0.37 18.14
N VAL A 34 29.36 -1.60 18.59
CA VAL A 34 28.25 -2.45 18.14
C VAL A 34 26.91 -1.81 18.48
N LEU A 35 26.75 -1.30 19.71
CA LEU A 35 25.52 -0.66 20.16
C LEU A 35 25.21 0.60 19.36
N THR A 36 26.19 1.49 19.16
CA THR A 36 26.02 2.71 18.35
C THR A 36 25.67 2.36 16.91
N THR A 37 26.36 1.39 16.31
CA THR A 37 26.06 0.92 14.94
C THR A 37 24.64 0.36 14.85
N PHE A 38 24.24 -0.45 15.83
CA PHE A 38 22.90 -1.02 15.91
C PHE A 38 21.82 0.07 16.08
N MET A 39 22.04 1.05 16.95
CA MET A 39 21.10 2.15 17.16
C MET A 39 20.93 2.98 15.89
N ILE A 40 22.03 3.36 15.23
CA ILE A 40 21.99 4.12 13.97
C ILE A 40 21.23 3.31 12.90
N SER A 41 21.58 2.04 12.73
CA SER A 41 20.89 1.14 11.79
C SER A 41 19.39 1.01 12.10
N SER A 42 19.03 0.94 13.38
CA SER A 42 17.64 0.83 13.82
C SER A 42 16.84 2.08 13.49
N VAL A 43 17.39 3.27 13.75
CA VAL A 43 16.75 4.55 13.42
C VAL A 43 16.47 4.66 11.92
N PHE A 44 17.45 4.35 11.07
CA PHE A 44 17.25 4.35 9.62
C PHE A 44 16.23 3.30 9.16
N SER A 45 16.28 2.09 9.73
CA SER A 45 15.33 1.02 9.39
C SER A 45 13.89 1.41 9.74
N ILE A 46 13.68 1.96 10.93
CA ILE A 46 12.37 2.47 11.36
C ILE A 46 11.92 3.64 10.48
N GLY A 47 12.81 4.58 10.17
CA GLY A 47 12.50 5.73 9.32
C GLY A 47 12.03 5.34 7.91
N ILE A 48 12.74 4.41 7.27
CA ILE A 48 12.36 3.90 5.93
C ILE A 48 11.03 3.13 6.00
N SER A 49 10.86 2.28 7.02
CA SER A 49 9.61 1.55 7.24
C SER A 49 8.43 2.50 7.46
N PHE A 50 8.62 3.54 8.28
CA PHE A 50 7.62 4.56 8.54
C PHE A 50 7.23 5.29 7.25
N ALA A 51 8.20 5.78 6.48
CA ALA A 51 7.94 6.48 5.22
C ALA A 51 7.15 5.60 4.23
N LYS A 52 7.52 4.32 4.10
CA LYS A 52 6.80 3.36 3.26
C LYS A 52 5.37 3.13 3.74
N ASN A 53 5.18 2.88 5.03
CA ASN A 53 3.85 2.66 5.60
C ASN A 53 2.97 3.91 5.50
N TYR A 54 3.54 5.09 5.71
CA TYR A 54 2.84 6.36 5.57
C TYR A 54 2.36 6.58 4.13
N LYS A 55 3.20 6.29 3.13
CA LYS A 55 2.78 6.35 1.72
C LYS A 55 1.64 5.37 1.43
N THR A 56 1.76 4.11 1.86
CA THR A 56 0.70 3.10 1.68
C THR A 56 -0.60 3.50 2.37
N MET A 57 -0.53 4.04 3.59
CA MET A 57 -1.69 4.53 4.33
C MET A 57 -2.41 5.64 3.56
N ASN A 58 -1.67 6.63 3.08
CA ASN A 58 -2.26 7.72 2.29
C ASN A 58 -2.91 7.21 1.00
N LEU A 59 -2.27 6.27 0.30
CA LEU A 59 -2.82 5.64 -0.91
C LEU A 59 -4.16 4.93 -0.62
N ARG A 60 -4.22 4.17 0.48
CA ARG A 60 -5.43 3.46 0.93
C ARG A 60 -6.53 4.41 1.38
N LEU A 61 -6.17 5.54 2.00
CA LEU A 61 -7.14 6.57 2.41
C LEU A 61 -7.74 7.32 1.21
N GLN A 62 -6.93 7.61 0.20
CA GLN A 62 -7.42 8.22 -1.04
C GLN A 62 -8.32 7.26 -1.84
N GLY A 63 -8.05 5.96 -1.75
CA GLY A 63 -8.85 4.92 -2.41
C GLY A 63 -8.62 4.82 -3.93
N THR A 64 -7.73 5.65 -4.48
CA THR A 64 -7.30 5.63 -5.88
C THR A 64 -5.86 6.15 -5.98
N THR A 65 -5.13 5.74 -7.03
CA THR A 65 -3.84 6.34 -7.38
C THR A 65 -3.97 7.60 -8.26
N SER A 66 -5.20 7.92 -8.69
CA SER A 66 -5.47 9.05 -9.58
C SER A 66 -5.21 10.38 -8.90
N THR A 67 -4.43 11.24 -9.55
CA THR A 67 -4.10 12.59 -9.05
C THR A 67 -5.20 13.61 -9.40
N VAL A 68 -5.94 13.36 -10.48
CA VAL A 68 -7.00 14.24 -10.98
C VAL A 68 -8.22 13.39 -11.32
N ALA A 69 -9.40 13.89 -10.94
CA ALA A 69 -10.68 13.34 -11.36
C ALA A 69 -11.51 14.46 -11.99
N LEU A 70 -12.17 14.14 -13.11
CA LEU A 70 -13.10 15.04 -13.77
C LEU A 70 -14.51 14.47 -13.62
N ALA A 71 -15.39 15.22 -12.94
CA ALA A 71 -16.77 14.80 -12.75
C ALA A 71 -17.58 15.02 -14.02
N ASN A 72 -18.39 14.01 -14.39
CA ASN A 72 -19.32 14.04 -15.52
C ASN A 72 -18.72 14.64 -16.81
N PRO A 73 -17.57 14.13 -17.29
CA PRO A 73 -16.95 14.65 -18.49
C PRO A 73 -17.78 14.34 -19.73
N THR A 74 -17.74 15.22 -20.72
CA THR A 74 -18.27 14.94 -22.06
C THR A 74 -17.28 14.11 -22.87
N ASP A 75 -17.75 13.33 -23.85
CA ASP A 75 -16.88 12.53 -24.73
C ASP A 75 -15.78 13.37 -25.39
N LYS A 76 -16.13 14.60 -25.82
CA LYS A 76 -15.16 15.55 -26.40
C LYS A 76 -14.04 15.94 -25.44
N GLN A 77 -14.35 16.06 -24.14
CA GLN A 77 -13.33 16.35 -23.11
C GLN A 77 -12.45 15.12 -22.88
N ILE A 78 -13.04 13.93 -22.84
CA ILE A 78 -12.30 12.67 -22.70
C ILE A 78 -11.30 12.51 -23.86
N ASP A 79 -11.76 12.69 -25.10
CA ASP A 79 -10.91 12.57 -26.29
C ASP A 79 -9.79 13.61 -26.31
N LYS A 80 -10.10 14.84 -25.91
CA LYS A 80 -9.09 15.89 -25.79
C LYS A 80 -8.06 15.57 -24.72
N ILE A 81 -8.46 14.99 -23.59
CA ILE A 81 -7.52 14.62 -22.53
C ILE A 81 -6.63 13.46 -23.00
N LYS A 82 -7.20 12.47 -23.68
CA LYS A 82 -6.45 11.35 -24.26
C LYS A 82 -5.39 11.82 -25.27
N SER A 83 -5.65 12.88 -26.02
CA SER A 83 -4.71 13.39 -27.03
C SER A 83 -3.55 14.21 -26.47
N LEU A 84 -3.56 14.59 -25.19
CA LEU A 84 -2.51 15.41 -24.59
C LEU A 84 -1.22 14.63 -24.25
N ASP A 85 -1.26 13.29 -24.26
CA ASP A 85 -0.13 12.41 -23.89
C ASP A 85 0.51 12.75 -22.52
N LEU A 86 -0.32 13.24 -21.59
CA LEU A 86 0.10 13.65 -20.23
C LEU A 86 -0.25 12.61 -19.15
N LEU A 87 -0.86 11.49 -19.53
CA LEU A 87 -1.47 10.55 -18.58
C LEU A 87 -0.78 9.19 -18.63
N ASP A 88 -0.36 8.71 -17.46
CA ASP A 88 0.13 7.34 -17.29
C ASP A 88 -1.01 6.30 -17.42
N SER A 89 -2.22 6.66 -16.97
CA SER A 89 -3.43 5.85 -17.07
C SER A 89 -4.70 6.70 -16.97
N MET A 90 -5.78 6.23 -17.58
CA MET A 90 -7.11 6.83 -17.47
C MET A 90 -8.14 5.72 -17.29
N GLY A 91 -9.02 5.86 -16.31
CA GLY A 91 -10.13 4.95 -16.10
C GLY A 91 -11.39 5.71 -15.70
N TYR A 92 -12.51 5.00 -15.69
CA TYR A 92 -13.82 5.57 -15.39
C TYR A 92 -14.44 4.87 -14.17
N GLU A 93 -15.04 5.69 -13.30
CA GLU A 93 -15.85 5.20 -12.19
C GLU A 93 -17.22 5.88 -12.25
N VAL A 94 -18.27 5.09 -12.07
CA VAL A 94 -19.65 5.55 -11.98
C VAL A 94 -20.21 5.13 -10.63
N ASN A 95 -20.74 6.11 -9.89
CA ASN A 95 -21.50 5.82 -8.67
C ASN A 95 -22.89 5.35 -9.08
N VAL A 96 -23.23 4.09 -8.81
CA VAL A 96 -24.50 3.47 -9.22
C VAL A 96 -25.56 3.68 -8.14
N GLY A 97 -25.17 3.59 -6.87
CA GLY A 97 -26.12 3.70 -5.78
C GLY A 97 -25.58 3.18 -4.46
N LYS A 98 -26.51 2.85 -3.55
CA LYS A 98 -26.18 2.33 -2.22
C LYS A 98 -27.11 1.18 -1.86
N VAL A 99 -26.61 0.24 -1.06
CA VAL A 99 -27.46 -0.80 -0.47
C VAL A 99 -28.43 -0.15 0.52
N ALA A 100 -29.72 -0.40 0.34
CA ALA A 100 -30.82 0.11 1.14
C ALA A 100 -31.28 -0.95 2.14
N LEU A 101 -30.67 -0.97 3.32
CA LEU A 101 -31.01 -1.88 4.41
C LEU A 101 -31.16 -1.09 5.72
N ASP A 102 -32.24 -1.30 6.47
CA ASP A 102 -32.51 -0.55 7.70
C ASP A 102 -31.37 -0.66 8.72
N SER A 103 -30.73 -1.83 8.80
CA SER A 103 -29.58 -2.07 9.67
C SER A 103 -28.36 -1.21 9.32
N LEU A 104 -28.18 -0.85 8.05
CA LEU A 104 -27.11 0.06 7.60
C LEU A 104 -27.45 1.50 7.98
N THR A 105 -28.68 1.93 7.70
CA THR A 105 -29.17 3.29 8.00
C THR A 105 -29.11 3.59 9.50
N ASN A 106 -29.60 2.68 10.33
CA ASN A 106 -29.61 2.83 11.79
C ASN A 106 -28.20 2.92 12.38
N ASN A 107 -27.25 2.20 11.78
CA ASN A 107 -25.83 2.20 12.20
C ASN A 107 -24.97 3.25 11.48
N ARG A 108 -25.59 4.20 10.75
CA ARG A 108 -24.90 5.25 9.97
C ARG A 108 -23.79 4.70 9.06
N THR A 109 -24.00 3.48 8.56
CA THR A 109 -23.08 2.77 7.68
C THR A 109 -23.68 2.75 6.28
N SER A 110 -22.84 2.81 5.24
CA SER A 110 -23.32 2.71 3.86
C SER A 110 -22.42 1.81 3.05
N ILE A 111 -23.03 0.95 2.23
CA ILE A 111 -22.34 0.18 1.21
C ILE A 111 -22.65 0.85 -0.12
N SER A 112 -21.64 1.40 -0.77
CA SER A 112 -21.77 1.98 -2.11
C SER A 112 -21.61 0.91 -3.18
N VAL A 113 -22.47 0.97 -4.18
CA VAL A 113 -22.35 0.20 -5.41
C VAL A 113 -21.78 1.12 -6.47
N LYS A 114 -20.65 0.70 -7.05
CA LYS A 114 -19.92 1.47 -8.05
C LYS A 114 -19.57 0.58 -9.21
N TYR A 115 -19.68 1.13 -10.40
CA TYR A 115 -19.05 0.56 -11.59
C TYR A 115 -17.66 1.19 -11.73
N SER A 116 -16.67 0.36 -11.97
CA SER A 116 -15.31 0.77 -12.32
C SER A 116 -14.97 0.04 -13.59
N ASP A 117 -14.46 0.74 -14.60
CA ASP A 117 -13.91 0.06 -15.76
C ASP A 117 -12.64 -0.73 -15.40
N LYS A 118 -12.19 -1.57 -16.34
CA LYS A 118 -11.04 -2.46 -16.14
C LYS A 118 -9.74 -1.68 -15.90
N GLU A 119 -9.55 -0.57 -16.61
CA GLU A 119 -8.33 0.23 -16.46
C GLU A 119 -8.27 0.92 -15.08
N ASN A 120 -9.36 1.53 -14.61
CA ASN A 120 -9.45 2.05 -13.24
C ASN A 120 -9.23 0.93 -12.21
N PHE A 121 -9.85 -0.23 -12.40
CA PHE A 121 -9.69 -1.34 -11.46
C PHE A 121 -8.24 -1.83 -11.35
N GLU A 122 -7.60 -2.12 -12.48
CA GLU A 122 -6.26 -2.72 -12.52
C GLU A 122 -5.15 -1.72 -12.15
N LYS A 123 -5.23 -0.49 -12.67
CA LYS A 123 -4.15 0.49 -12.51
C LYS A 123 -4.36 1.45 -11.35
N GLN A 124 -5.62 1.78 -11.01
CA GLN A 124 -5.94 2.87 -10.10
C GLN A 124 -6.51 2.41 -8.74
N LEU A 125 -7.32 1.34 -8.72
CA LEU A 125 -7.91 0.80 -7.49
C LEU A 125 -7.09 -0.33 -6.87
N THR A 126 -6.61 -1.29 -7.66
CA THR A 126 -5.86 -2.47 -7.19
C THR A 126 -4.68 -2.10 -6.29
N PRO A 127 -3.87 -1.05 -6.58
CA PRO A 127 -2.79 -0.63 -5.67
C PRO A 127 -3.28 -0.17 -4.28
N CYS A 128 -4.52 0.30 -4.18
CA CYS A 128 -5.13 0.84 -2.97
C CYS A 128 -5.83 -0.22 -2.10
N ILE A 129 -5.96 -1.45 -2.59
CA ILE A 129 -6.64 -2.53 -1.88
C ILE A 129 -5.68 -3.72 -1.67
N SER A 130 -5.93 -4.54 -0.65
CA SER A 130 -5.16 -5.75 -0.38
C SER A 130 -6.06 -6.97 -0.39
N ASP A 131 -5.45 -8.15 -0.51
CA ASP A 131 -6.12 -9.44 -0.35
C ASP A 131 -7.27 -9.67 -1.34
N ILE A 132 -7.13 -9.15 -2.57
CA ILE A 132 -8.07 -9.40 -3.67
C ILE A 132 -8.10 -10.91 -3.96
N LYS A 133 -9.31 -11.47 -4.03
CA LYS A 133 -9.56 -12.85 -4.42
C LYS A 133 -10.60 -12.88 -5.54
N GLY A 134 -10.42 -13.80 -6.49
CA GLY A 134 -11.24 -13.86 -7.69
C GLY A 134 -10.71 -12.93 -8.79
N ASN A 135 -11.55 -12.64 -9.77
CA ASN A 135 -11.21 -11.82 -10.93
C ASN A 135 -12.14 -10.61 -11.02
N TYR A 136 -11.76 -9.65 -11.86
CA TYR A 136 -12.63 -8.53 -12.22
C TYR A 136 -13.96 -9.06 -12.79
N PRO A 137 -15.12 -8.54 -12.35
CA PRO A 137 -16.42 -8.95 -12.87
C PRO A 137 -16.55 -8.70 -14.37
N GLU A 138 -16.91 -9.71 -15.16
CA GLU A 138 -17.05 -9.58 -16.62
C GLU A 138 -18.52 -9.57 -17.07
N LYS A 139 -19.41 -10.23 -16.32
CA LYS A 139 -20.84 -10.29 -16.62
C LYS A 139 -21.63 -9.28 -15.79
N GLU A 140 -22.78 -8.86 -16.30
CA GLU A 140 -23.68 -7.87 -15.69
C GLU A 140 -24.08 -8.20 -14.24
N ASN A 141 -24.22 -9.49 -13.92
CA ASN A 141 -24.65 -9.97 -12.61
C ASN A 141 -23.48 -10.46 -11.73
N GLU A 142 -22.24 -10.19 -12.12
CA GLU A 142 -21.06 -10.47 -11.30
C GLU A 142 -20.67 -9.22 -10.51
N ILE A 143 -20.28 -9.41 -9.25
CA ILE A 143 -19.86 -8.33 -8.37
C ILE A 143 -18.56 -8.70 -7.67
N MET A 144 -17.75 -7.68 -7.38
CA MET A 144 -16.69 -7.77 -6.40
C MET A 144 -17.13 -7.00 -5.15
N ALA A 145 -17.12 -7.67 -4.00
CA ALA A 145 -17.55 -7.11 -2.73
C ALA A 145 -16.41 -7.09 -1.72
N SER A 146 -16.33 -6.03 -0.92
CA SER A 146 -15.43 -6.01 0.22
C SER A 146 -15.92 -6.97 1.30
N LYS A 147 -15.01 -7.60 2.04
CA LYS A 147 -15.37 -8.47 3.17
C LYS A 147 -16.28 -7.78 4.18
N LYS A 148 -16.06 -6.49 4.41
CA LYS A 148 -16.86 -5.69 5.34
C LYS A 148 -18.29 -5.48 4.81
N ALA A 149 -18.45 -5.26 3.50
CA ALA A 149 -19.77 -5.19 2.89
C ALA A 149 -20.52 -6.52 3.04
N LEU A 150 -19.85 -7.65 2.80
CA LEU A 150 -20.43 -8.98 3.00
C LEU A 150 -20.84 -9.24 4.44
N GLU A 151 -20.03 -8.81 5.41
CA GLU A 151 -20.34 -8.90 6.85
C GLU A 151 -21.62 -8.13 7.20
N PHE A 152 -21.74 -6.90 6.71
CA PHE A 152 -22.94 -6.09 6.92
C PHE A 152 -24.19 -6.62 6.23
N LEU A 153 -24.02 -7.37 5.13
CA LEU A 153 -25.10 -8.08 4.45
C LEU A 153 -25.47 -9.41 5.14
N GLY A 154 -24.78 -9.79 6.22
CA GLY A 154 -24.98 -11.09 6.87
C GLY A 154 -24.49 -12.28 6.03
N LYS A 155 -23.52 -12.05 5.15
CA LYS A 155 -22.95 -13.00 4.18
C LYS A 155 -21.44 -13.18 4.36
N SER A 156 -20.96 -13.14 5.61
CA SER A 156 -19.53 -13.19 5.94
C SER A 156 -18.80 -14.46 5.44
N ASP A 157 -19.54 -15.54 5.26
CA ASP A 157 -19.07 -16.86 4.81
C ASP A 157 -19.20 -17.09 3.30
N ALA A 158 -19.68 -16.09 2.55
CA ALA A 158 -19.85 -16.17 1.10
C ALA A 158 -18.52 -16.45 0.40
N LYS A 159 -18.59 -17.31 -0.62
CA LYS A 159 -17.48 -17.75 -1.46
C LYS A 159 -17.64 -17.22 -2.87
N ILE A 160 -16.54 -17.26 -3.62
CA ILE A 160 -16.55 -16.90 -5.03
C ILE A 160 -17.51 -17.84 -5.77
N GLY A 161 -18.44 -17.26 -6.52
CA GLY A 161 -19.49 -17.98 -7.24
C GLY A 161 -20.84 -18.04 -6.54
N ASP A 162 -20.92 -17.65 -5.27
CA ASP A 162 -22.20 -17.59 -4.55
C ASP A 162 -23.08 -16.44 -5.07
N LYS A 163 -24.39 -16.65 -5.05
CA LYS A 163 -25.38 -15.61 -5.37
C LYS A 163 -25.69 -14.80 -4.11
N ILE A 164 -25.64 -13.47 -4.26
CA ILE A 164 -25.92 -12.53 -3.19
C ILE A 164 -27.05 -11.62 -3.63
N GLU A 165 -28.12 -11.58 -2.86
CA GLU A 165 -29.20 -10.62 -3.02
C GLU A 165 -28.94 -9.44 -2.09
N ALA A 166 -28.90 -8.24 -2.65
CA ALA A 166 -28.77 -7.00 -1.90
C ALA A 166 -29.80 -6.00 -2.42
N PRO A 167 -30.63 -5.40 -1.55
CA PRO A 167 -31.53 -4.32 -1.95
C PRO A 167 -30.66 -3.11 -2.28
N VAL A 168 -30.58 -2.72 -3.55
CA VAL A 168 -29.82 -1.54 -3.99
C VAL A 168 -30.80 -0.47 -4.42
N ASN A 169 -30.67 0.71 -3.84
CA ASN A 169 -31.32 1.92 -4.34
C ASN A 169 -30.39 2.57 -5.36
N ILE A 170 -30.87 2.68 -6.60
CA ILE A 170 -30.12 3.19 -7.74
C ILE A 170 -30.55 4.65 -7.92
N ASN A 171 -29.59 5.57 -7.90
CA ASN A 171 -29.85 7.01 -8.11
C ASN A 171 -30.88 7.69 -7.18
N GLY A 172 -31.19 7.11 -6.01
CA GLY A 172 -32.15 7.71 -5.06
C GLY A 172 -33.58 7.17 -5.16
N GLU A 173 -33.83 6.18 -6.03
CA GLU A 173 -35.09 5.42 -6.11
C GLU A 173 -34.95 4.01 -5.53
#